data_AF-A0A1X7G4U2-F1
#
_entry.id   AF-A0A1X7G4U2-F1
#
_cell.length_a   1.000
_cell.length_b   1.000
_cell.length_c   1.000
_cell.angle_alpha   90.00
_cell.angle_beta   90.00
_cell.angle_gamma   90.00
#
_symmetry.space_group_name_H-M   'P 1'
#
loop_
_entity.id
_entity.type
_entity.pdbx_description
1 polymer ?
#
loop_
_entity_poly.entity_id
_entity_poly.type
_entity_poly.pdbx_seq_one_letter_code
_entity_poly.pdbx_strand_id
1 'polypeptide(L)'
;MAIRNNFAIPNRLVIRSDLVPGESVVGYLRRLSIANGFDSLQWMFKNNLSSKEETYYEDILYQVHCITGCDYETIKGCGYIPRDKNDRITNFYGFEIRRKHFKLSSQKICTICFYENPIFQSVWDIGAWIACPIHGTHIIDQCPECGRSLSWSQATYMCECGAFEYDDCFKSNSHENLIFCSKHISFLLWHKKEDENTKIADKLRALSLENFLDLIVDLYMAPLIQVRSRKIIYGSIYKYYEDCLIHSMGIIMNWPDGFYEHVERVVEALLYFRNREDEKYLTFRLFLCVSFIDKMKGVAINVDGNEKIWCKKWGDVIVKRHFPNFV
;
A
#
# COMPACT_ATOMS: atom_id res chain seq x y z
N MET A 1 -15.09 -28.13 -2.60
CA MET A 1 -14.93 -29.17 -1.56
C MET A 1 -13.49 -29.64 -1.67
N ALA A 2 -12.56 -29.00 -0.94
CA ALA A 2 -11.14 -29.27 -1.08
C ALA A 2 -10.83 -30.67 -0.52
N ILE A 3 -10.27 -31.53 -1.36
CA ILE A 3 -9.77 -32.84 -0.97
C ILE A 3 -8.74 -32.62 0.14
N ARG A 4 -8.97 -33.21 1.32
CA ARG A 4 -7.93 -33.27 2.35
C ARG A 4 -6.75 -34.00 1.75
N ASN A 5 -5.63 -33.31 1.56
CA ASN A 5 -4.37 -33.94 1.17
C ASN A 5 -3.94 -34.86 2.32
N ASN A 6 -4.25 -36.15 2.19
CA ASN A 6 -3.83 -37.23 3.09
C ASN A 6 -2.35 -37.62 2.91
N PHE A 7 -1.55 -36.78 2.23
CA PHE A 7 -0.10 -36.97 2.18
C PHE A 7 0.45 -36.68 3.56
N ALA A 8 1.20 -37.63 4.13
CA ALA A 8 2.01 -37.35 5.31
C ALA A 8 2.86 -36.12 5.00
N ILE A 9 2.68 -35.03 5.75
CA ILE A 9 3.49 -33.81 5.57
C ILE A 9 4.94 -34.27 5.68
N PRO A 10 5.74 -34.18 4.60
CA PRO A 10 7.09 -34.68 4.64
C PRO A 10 7.83 -33.93 5.74
N ASN A 11 8.58 -34.65 6.58
CA ASN A 11 9.35 -34.03 7.67
C ASN A 11 10.31 -32.95 7.14
N ARG A 12 10.69 -33.02 5.86
CA ARG A 12 11.50 -32.03 5.16
C ARG A 12 11.34 -32.16 3.64
N LEU A 13 11.45 -31.04 2.91
CA LEU A 13 11.50 -31.02 1.45
C LEU A 13 12.78 -31.67 0.90
N VAL A 14 12.64 -32.31 -0.28
CA VAL A 14 13.77 -32.93 -0.99
C VAL A 14 14.60 -31.83 -1.67
N ILE A 15 13.97 -31.05 -2.55
CA ILE A 15 14.58 -29.89 -3.20
C ILE A 15 14.42 -28.70 -2.28
N ARG A 16 15.55 -28.06 -1.98
CA ARG A 16 15.66 -26.94 -1.03
C ARG A 16 16.51 -25.84 -1.65
N SER A 17 16.27 -24.64 -1.17
CA SER A 17 17.00 -23.43 -1.52
C SER A 17 16.74 -22.43 -0.41
N ASP A 18 17.62 -21.46 -0.25
CA ASP A 18 17.38 -20.37 0.69
C ASP A 18 16.44 -19.31 0.11
N LEU A 19 15.94 -18.46 1.01
CA LEU A 19 15.27 -17.20 0.67
C LEU A 19 16.27 -16.30 -0.08
N VAL A 20 15.83 -15.73 -1.20
CA VAL A 20 16.63 -14.76 -1.96
C VAL A 20 16.38 -13.34 -1.40
N PRO A 21 17.37 -12.45 -1.37
CA PRO A 21 17.14 -11.05 -0.98
C PRO A 21 16.02 -10.43 -1.83
N GLY A 22 15.05 -9.79 -1.20
CA GLY A 22 13.89 -9.25 -1.91
C GLY A 22 12.63 -10.13 -1.85
N GLU A 23 12.82 -11.44 -1.74
CA GLU A 23 11.77 -12.45 -1.90
C GLU A 23 10.76 -12.42 -0.74
N SER A 24 9.48 -12.57 -1.07
CA SER A 24 8.40 -12.77 -0.10
C SER A 24 8.36 -14.21 0.39
N VAL A 25 7.96 -14.41 1.65
CA VAL A 25 7.80 -15.77 2.21
C VAL A 25 6.87 -16.61 1.32
N VAL A 26 5.75 -16.05 0.86
CA VAL A 26 4.82 -16.75 -0.04
C VAL A 26 5.45 -17.08 -1.39
N GLY A 27 6.26 -16.17 -1.95
CA GLY A 27 7.03 -16.42 -3.17
C GLY A 27 8.02 -17.57 -3.02
N TYR A 28 8.75 -17.56 -1.92
CA TYR A 28 9.70 -18.60 -1.53
C TYR A 28 9.02 -19.97 -1.41
N LEU A 29 7.90 -20.04 -0.68
CA LEU A 29 7.12 -21.28 -0.54
C LEU A 29 6.60 -21.77 -1.89
N ARG A 30 6.21 -20.87 -2.79
CA ARG A 30 5.78 -21.22 -4.14
C ARG A 30 6.90 -21.81 -4.97
N ARG A 31 8.06 -21.15 -5.00
CA ARG A 31 9.24 -21.63 -5.73
C ARG A 31 9.66 -23.01 -5.26
N LEU A 32 9.66 -23.25 -3.94
CA LEU A 32 9.92 -24.57 -3.38
C LEU A 32 8.84 -25.60 -3.69
N SER A 33 7.56 -25.24 -3.63
CA SER A 33 6.45 -26.15 -3.93
C SER A 33 6.50 -26.62 -5.39
N ILE A 34 6.72 -25.70 -6.34
CA ILE A 34 6.90 -26.00 -7.75
C ILE A 34 8.10 -26.94 -7.95
N ALA A 35 9.24 -26.61 -7.35
CA ALA A 35 10.46 -27.42 -7.48
C ALA A 35 10.29 -28.84 -6.94
N ASN A 36 9.40 -29.05 -5.95
CA ASN A 36 9.10 -30.37 -5.40
C ASN A 36 7.85 -31.03 -6.00
N GLY A 37 7.26 -30.47 -7.06
CA GLY A 37 6.12 -31.07 -7.78
C GLY A 37 4.79 -31.01 -7.05
N PHE A 38 4.59 -30.03 -6.16
CA PHE A 38 3.31 -29.77 -5.52
C PHE A 38 2.53 -28.68 -6.25
N ASP A 39 1.21 -28.84 -6.35
CA ASP A 39 0.32 -27.91 -7.09
C ASP A 39 -0.25 -26.77 -6.24
N SER A 40 -0.03 -26.80 -4.92
CA SER A 40 -0.51 -25.79 -3.97
C SER A 40 0.54 -25.49 -2.91
N LEU A 41 0.38 -24.41 -2.14
CA LEU A 41 1.11 -24.19 -0.89
C LEU A 41 0.43 -24.90 0.29
N GLN A 42 -0.85 -25.25 0.16
CA GLN A 42 -1.68 -25.74 1.27
C GLN A 42 -1.19 -27.07 1.85
N TRP A 43 -0.45 -27.88 1.08
CA TRP A 43 0.14 -29.13 1.59
C TRP A 43 1.16 -28.87 2.72
N MET A 44 1.74 -27.68 2.79
CA MET A 44 2.76 -27.32 3.79
C MET A 44 2.16 -27.12 5.17
N PHE A 45 0.84 -26.90 5.27
CA PHE A 45 0.21 -26.45 6.50
C PHE A 45 -0.68 -27.55 7.10
N LYS A 46 -0.71 -27.64 8.44
CA LYS A 46 -1.57 -28.61 9.12
C LYS A 46 -3.05 -28.37 8.84
N ASN A 47 -3.42 -27.10 8.72
CA ASN A 47 -4.76 -26.64 8.37
C ASN A 47 -4.65 -25.76 7.12
N ASN A 48 -5.65 -25.83 6.25
CA ASN A 48 -5.70 -24.94 5.10
C ASN A 48 -5.79 -23.50 5.58
N LEU A 49 -4.90 -22.66 5.05
CA LEU A 49 -4.90 -21.23 5.33
C LEU A 49 -5.93 -20.53 4.46
N SER A 50 -6.72 -19.65 5.06
CA SER A 50 -7.80 -18.93 4.36
C SER A 50 -7.31 -17.66 3.67
N SER A 51 -6.15 -17.14 4.08
CA SER A 51 -5.56 -15.93 3.52
C SER A 51 -4.04 -15.99 3.50
N LYS A 52 -3.42 -15.17 2.63
CA LYS A 52 -1.97 -14.98 2.58
C LYS A 52 -1.42 -14.48 3.92
N GLU A 53 -2.20 -13.70 4.66
CA GLU A 53 -1.79 -13.13 5.94
C GLU A 53 -1.47 -14.19 7.01
N GLU A 54 -2.24 -15.28 7.02
CA GLU A 54 -2.02 -16.39 7.96
C GLU A 54 -0.66 -17.07 7.75
N THR A 55 -0.03 -16.91 6.57
CA THR A 55 1.34 -17.43 6.33
C THR A 55 2.40 -16.78 7.22
N TYR A 56 2.08 -15.65 7.85
CA TYR A 56 2.97 -14.90 8.71
C TYR A 56 2.73 -15.14 10.21
N TYR A 57 1.81 -16.03 10.58
CA TYR A 57 1.62 -16.41 11.97
C TYR A 57 2.81 -17.22 12.49
N GLU A 58 3.19 -17.00 13.75
CA GLU A 58 4.41 -17.54 14.36
C GLU A 58 4.49 -19.07 14.25
N ASP A 59 3.37 -19.77 14.48
CA ASP A 59 3.28 -21.23 14.37
C ASP A 59 3.44 -21.72 12.93
N ILE A 60 2.92 -20.97 11.97
CA ILE A 60 3.08 -21.24 10.54
C ILE A 60 4.52 -20.99 10.08
N LEU A 61 5.15 -19.90 10.51
CA LEU A 61 6.56 -19.62 10.21
C LEU A 61 7.49 -20.70 10.78
N TYR A 62 7.18 -21.20 11.98
CA TYR A 62 7.93 -22.32 12.56
C TYR A 62 7.74 -23.61 11.74
N GLN A 63 6.52 -23.88 11.27
CA GLN A 63 6.26 -25.01 10.37
C GLN A 63 7.05 -24.88 9.05
N VAL A 64 7.12 -23.68 8.48
CA VAL A 64 7.93 -23.38 7.29
C VAL A 64 9.41 -23.65 7.55
N HIS A 65 9.93 -23.22 8.70
CA HIS A 65 11.31 -23.54 9.12
C HIS A 65 11.56 -25.05 9.14
N CYS A 66 10.69 -25.84 9.79
CA CYS A 66 10.87 -27.29 9.87
C CYS A 66 10.85 -27.97 8.48
N ILE A 67 9.90 -27.60 7.62
CA ILE A 67 9.69 -28.26 6.31
C ILE A 67 10.77 -27.85 5.31
N THR A 68 11.11 -26.56 5.25
CA THR A 68 12.05 -26.06 4.25
C THR A 68 13.51 -26.22 4.72
N GLY A 69 13.72 -26.20 6.04
CA GLY A 69 15.05 -26.19 6.65
C GLY A 69 15.78 -24.86 6.53
N CYS A 70 15.11 -23.79 6.07
CA CYS A 70 15.62 -22.43 6.13
C CYS A 70 15.60 -21.94 7.58
N ASP A 71 16.57 -21.12 7.96
CA ASP A 71 16.69 -20.58 9.32
C ASP A 71 15.43 -19.82 9.76
N TYR A 72 15.01 -20.07 11.00
CA TYR A 72 13.77 -19.51 11.54
C TYR A 72 13.81 -17.99 11.62
N GLU A 73 14.93 -17.43 12.10
CA GLU A 73 15.08 -15.97 12.24
C GLU A 73 15.11 -15.28 10.86
N THR A 74 15.64 -15.96 9.85
CA THR A 74 15.62 -15.48 8.46
C THR A 74 14.19 -15.43 7.91
N ILE A 75 13.41 -16.51 8.04
CA ILE A 75 12.00 -16.55 7.63
C ILE A 75 11.19 -15.48 8.39
N LYS A 76 11.40 -15.40 9.70
CA LYS A 76 10.74 -14.44 10.59
C LYS A 76 11.07 -13.00 10.19
N GLY A 77 12.33 -12.73 9.83
CA GLY A 77 12.81 -11.44 9.36
C GLY A 77 12.28 -11.01 7.99
N CYS A 78 11.80 -11.96 7.18
CA CYS A 78 11.13 -11.69 5.89
C CYS A 78 9.59 -11.64 6.00
N GLY A 79 9.03 -12.02 7.15
CA GLY A 79 7.58 -12.05 7.38
C GLY A 79 6.97 -10.71 7.78
N TYR A 80 5.64 -10.64 7.81
CA TYR A 80 4.90 -9.46 8.30
C TYR A 80 4.35 -9.70 9.71
N ILE A 81 5.18 -9.49 10.73
CA ILE A 81 4.81 -9.79 12.11
C ILE A 81 4.31 -8.54 12.82
N PRO A 82 3.05 -8.51 13.31
CA PRO A 82 2.54 -7.44 14.15
C PRO A 82 3.34 -7.35 15.45
N ARG A 83 3.75 -6.14 15.84
CA ARG A 83 4.50 -5.90 17.08
C ARG A 83 3.70 -5.27 18.20
N ASP A 84 2.64 -4.54 17.87
CA ASP A 84 1.91 -3.74 18.85
C ASP A 84 0.39 -3.84 18.67
N LYS A 85 -0.33 -3.20 19.59
CA LYS A 85 -1.80 -3.13 19.56
C LYS A 85 -2.34 -2.32 18.37
N ASN A 86 -1.49 -1.57 17.67
CA ASN A 86 -1.84 -0.78 16.50
C ASN A 86 -1.54 -1.52 15.19
N ASP A 87 -1.16 -2.80 15.27
CA ASP A 87 -0.87 -3.64 14.12
C ASP A 87 0.27 -3.07 13.25
N ARG A 88 1.29 -2.50 13.92
CA ARG A 88 2.56 -2.13 13.27
C ARG A 88 3.38 -3.35 12.95
N ILE A 89 3.84 -3.46 11.71
CA ILE A 89 4.67 -4.55 11.20
C ILE A 89 6.10 -4.07 11.08
N THR A 90 7.05 -4.71 11.77
CA THR A 90 8.45 -4.23 11.84
C THR A 90 9.44 -4.95 10.93
N ASN A 91 9.03 -6.09 10.37
CA ASN A 91 9.95 -7.01 9.68
C ASN A 91 9.97 -6.77 8.16
N PHE A 92 9.57 -5.58 7.71
CA PHE A 92 9.64 -5.23 6.30
C PHE A 92 10.96 -4.50 6.02
N TYR A 93 12.03 -5.24 5.74
CA TYR A 93 13.39 -4.70 5.52
C TYR A 93 13.91 -3.81 6.67
N GLY A 94 13.49 -4.10 7.91
CA GLY A 94 13.83 -3.29 9.09
C GLY A 94 13.01 -2.01 9.25
N PHE A 95 11.97 -1.81 8.44
CA PHE A 95 11.04 -0.68 8.56
C PHE A 95 9.80 -1.09 9.36
N GLU A 96 9.35 -0.20 10.24
CA GLU A 96 8.05 -0.29 10.90
C GLU A 96 6.97 0.34 10.01
N ILE A 97 6.01 -0.46 9.56
CA ILE A 97 4.92 -0.03 8.67
C ILE A 97 3.60 -0.58 9.21
N ARG A 98 2.56 0.24 9.27
CA ARG A 98 1.21 -0.20 9.67
C ARG A 98 0.62 -1.22 8.69
N ARG A 99 -0.05 -2.25 9.20
CA ARG A 99 -0.72 -3.30 8.41
C ARG A 99 -1.65 -2.79 7.32
N LYS A 100 -2.32 -1.66 7.54
CA LYS A 100 -3.21 -1.00 6.55
C LYS A 100 -2.52 -0.65 5.24
N HIS A 101 -1.20 -0.53 5.23
CA HIS A 101 -0.42 -0.19 4.05
C HIS A 101 -0.08 -1.42 3.19
N PHE A 102 -0.42 -2.63 3.64
CA PHE A 102 -0.20 -3.87 2.89
C PHE A 102 -1.50 -4.41 2.28
N LYS A 103 -1.43 -4.87 1.02
CA LYS A 103 -2.52 -5.55 0.31
C LYS A 103 -2.13 -7.01 0.08
N LEU A 104 -2.51 -7.88 1.02
CA LEU A 104 -2.18 -9.31 1.01
C LEU A 104 -3.29 -10.20 0.40
N SER A 105 -4.37 -9.63 -0.12
CA SER A 105 -5.52 -10.39 -0.63
C SER A 105 -5.25 -11.14 -1.94
N SER A 106 -4.29 -10.66 -2.74
CA SER A 106 -3.96 -11.18 -4.06
C SER A 106 -2.45 -11.14 -4.25
N GLN A 107 -1.95 -12.00 -5.13
CA GLN A 107 -0.56 -11.90 -5.56
C GLN A 107 -0.44 -10.79 -6.60
N LYS A 108 0.60 -9.97 -6.46
CA LYS A 108 0.94 -8.91 -7.40
C LYS A 108 2.22 -9.28 -8.14
N ILE A 109 2.31 -8.88 -9.41
CA ILE A 109 3.52 -9.03 -10.22
C ILE A 109 3.70 -7.86 -11.20
N CYS A 110 4.95 -7.54 -11.51
CA CYS A 110 5.31 -6.98 -12.80
C CYS A 110 5.69 -8.15 -13.69
N THR A 111 4.98 -8.37 -14.80
CA THR A 111 5.26 -9.50 -15.73
C THR A 111 6.66 -9.42 -16.31
N ILE A 112 7.18 -8.20 -16.53
CA ILE A 112 8.54 -8.00 -17.05
C ILE A 112 9.59 -8.32 -15.99
N CYS A 113 9.46 -7.82 -14.75
CA CYS A 113 10.36 -8.24 -13.66
C CYS A 113 10.31 -9.75 -13.44
N PHE A 114 9.12 -10.35 -13.52
CA PHE A 114 8.94 -11.76 -13.28
C PHE A 114 9.56 -12.62 -14.38
N TYR A 115 9.44 -12.21 -15.65
CA TYR A 115 10.13 -12.80 -16.77
C TYR A 115 11.67 -12.72 -16.63
N GLU A 116 12.19 -11.55 -16.23
CA GLU A 116 13.64 -11.36 -16.02
C GLU A 116 14.17 -12.17 -14.83
N ASN A 117 13.40 -12.25 -13.75
CA ASN A 117 13.75 -12.98 -12.54
C ASN A 117 12.46 -13.42 -11.81
N PRO A 118 12.07 -14.71 -11.88
CA PRO A 118 10.77 -15.21 -11.40
C PRO A 118 10.70 -15.34 -9.88
N ILE A 119 10.93 -14.22 -9.18
CA ILE A 119 10.95 -14.08 -7.74
C ILE A 119 9.89 -13.06 -7.33
N PHE A 120 8.93 -13.50 -6.51
CA PHE A 120 7.91 -12.60 -5.97
C PHE A 120 8.50 -11.70 -4.90
N GLN A 121 8.55 -10.42 -5.18
CA GLN A 121 9.15 -9.43 -4.29
C GLN A 121 8.20 -9.05 -3.15
N SER A 122 8.71 -8.99 -1.92
CA SER A 122 7.94 -8.53 -0.74
C SER A 122 7.41 -7.12 -0.90
N VAL A 123 8.09 -6.26 -1.67
CA VAL A 123 7.64 -4.87 -1.89
C VAL A 123 6.35 -4.77 -2.68
N TRP A 124 6.00 -5.80 -3.45
CA TRP A 124 4.76 -5.83 -4.19
C TRP A 124 3.55 -5.90 -3.25
N ASP A 125 3.72 -6.39 -2.02
CA ASP A 125 2.66 -6.43 -1.03
C ASP A 125 2.31 -5.06 -0.45
N ILE A 126 3.13 -4.02 -0.68
CA ILE A 126 2.73 -2.64 -0.35
C ILE A 126 1.55 -2.24 -1.24
N GLY A 127 0.47 -1.74 -0.63
CA GLY A 127 -0.74 -1.30 -1.33
C GLY A 127 -0.45 -0.26 -2.40
N ALA A 128 0.36 0.75 -2.06
CA ALA A 128 0.76 1.85 -2.94
C ALA A 128 1.73 1.47 -4.07
N TRP A 129 2.27 0.24 -4.07
CA TRP A 129 3.10 -0.28 -5.16
C TRP A 129 2.22 -0.78 -6.31
N ILE A 130 1.65 0.17 -7.07
CA ILE A 130 0.76 -0.09 -8.21
C ILE A 130 1.51 -0.02 -9.55
N ALA A 131 2.70 0.57 -9.59
CA ALA A 131 3.53 0.62 -10.79
C ALA A 131 4.90 0.00 -10.55
N CYS A 132 5.49 -0.60 -11.59
CA CYS A 132 6.88 -1.03 -11.54
C CYS A 132 7.80 0.20 -11.67
N PRO A 133 8.69 0.48 -10.70
CA PRO A 133 9.61 1.62 -10.80
C PRO A 133 10.72 1.40 -11.84
N ILE A 134 10.97 0.14 -12.23
CA ILE A 134 12.00 -0.26 -13.21
C ILE A 134 11.44 -0.14 -14.63
N HIS A 135 10.31 -0.82 -14.89
CA HIS A 135 9.74 -0.93 -16.24
C HIS A 135 8.65 0.10 -16.55
N GLY A 136 8.17 0.84 -15.55
CA GLY A 136 7.09 1.82 -15.72
C GLY A 136 5.72 1.20 -16.02
N THR A 137 5.58 -0.12 -15.84
CA THR A 137 4.33 -0.83 -16.15
C THR A 137 3.39 -0.91 -14.96
N HIS A 138 2.09 -1.11 -15.20
CA HIS A 138 1.12 -1.33 -14.14
C HIS A 138 1.33 -2.73 -13.53
N ILE A 139 1.36 -2.82 -12.20
CA ILE A 139 1.47 -4.07 -11.44
C ILE A 139 0.13 -4.78 -11.47
N ILE A 140 0.08 -5.98 -12.03
CA ILE A 140 -1.16 -6.72 -12.13
C ILE A 140 -1.36 -7.60 -10.89
N ASP A 141 -2.61 -7.67 -10.45
CA ASP A 141 -3.07 -8.61 -9.43
C ASP A 141 -4.27 -9.46 -9.89
N GLN A 142 -4.61 -9.34 -11.18
CA GLN A 142 -5.65 -10.09 -11.87
C GLN A 142 -5.12 -10.60 -13.21
N CYS A 143 -5.63 -11.75 -13.64
CA CYS A 143 -5.35 -12.32 -14.95
C CYS A 143 -6.00 -11.45 -16.05
N PRO A 144 -5.24 -11.02 -17.07
CA PRO A 144 -5.78 -10.21 -18.17
C PRO A 144 -6.83 -10.96 -19.01
N GLU A 145 -6.76 -12.29 -19.07
CA GLU A 145 -7.66 -13.12 -19.88
C GLU A 145 -8.99 -13.43 -19.18
N CYS A 146 -8.97 -13.70 -17.86
CA CYS A 146 -10.18 -14.13 -17.14
C CYS A 146 -10.64 -13.20 -16.01
N GLY A 147 -9.87 -12.16 -15.68
CA GLY A 147 -10.18 -11.19 -14.62
C GLY A 147 -10.10 -11.72 -13.19
N ARG A 148 -9.80 -13.01 -12.98
CA ARG A 148 -9.61 -13.57 -11.64
C ARG A 148 -8.34 -13.04 -11.01
N SER A 149 -8.36 -12.85 -9.69
CA SER A 149 -7.16 -12.48 -8.94
C SER A 149 -6.07 -13.54 -9.08
N LEU A 150 -4.82 -13.09 -9.19
CA LEU A 150 -3.68 -14.00 -9.19
C LEU A 150 -3.60 -14.70 -7.83
N SER A 151 -3.63 -16.03 -7.87
CA SER A 151 -3.67 -16.85 -6.66
C SER A 151 -2.39 -16.64 -5.86
N TRP A 152 -2.50 -16.53 -4.54
CA TRP A 152 -1.34 -16.56 -3.63
C TRP A 152 -0.98 -17.98 -3.19
N SER A 153 -1.93 -18.93 -3.25
CA SER A 153 -1.82 -20.26 -2.63
C SER A 153 -1.61 -21.41 -3.61
N GLN A 154 -1.67 -21.17 -4.92
CA GLN A 154 -1.32 -22.18 -5.92
C GLN A 154 0.18 -22.25 -6.12
N ALA A 155 0.70 -23.44 -6.42
CA ALA A 155 2.12 -23.62 -6.74
C ALA A 155 2.28 -23.76 -8.26
N THR A 156 1.96 -22.68 -8.96
CA THR A 156 2.16 -22.53 -10.40
C THR A 156 2.42 -21.06 -10.74
N TYR A 157 3.02 -20.80 -11.90
CA TYR A 157 3.13 -19.47 -12.49
C TYR A 157 2.09 -19.26 -13.60
N MET A 158 1.11 -20.15 -13.71
CA MET A 158 -0.01 -20.05 -14.64
C MET A 158 -1.28 -19.66 -13.89
N CYS A 159 -2.15 -18.88 -14.55
CA CYS A 159 -3.49 -18.63 -14.06
C CYS A 159 -4.34 -19.92 -14.08
N GLU A 160 -5.32 -20.01 -13.18
CA GLU A 160 -6.30 -21.10 -13.14
C GLU A 160 -7.09 -21.30 -14.45
N CYS A 161 -7.22 -20.25 -15.26
CA CYS A 161 -7.87 -20.37 -16.57
C CYS A 161 -6.99 -21.05 -17.63
N GLY A 162 -5.68 -21.21 -17.37
CA GLY A 162 -4.72 -21.78 -18.31
C GLY A 162 -4.33 -20.89 -19.48
N ALA A 163 -4.85 -19.66 -19.56
CA ALA A 163 -4.66 -18.75 -20.70
C ALA A 163 -3.60 -17.66 -20.46
N PHE A 164 -2.99 -17.62 -19.28
CA PHE A 164 -2.03 -16.58 -18.91
C PHE A 164 -0.93 -17.16 -18.01
N GLU A 165 0.32 -16.99 -18.42
CA GLU A 165 1.51 -17.27 -17.62
C GLU A 165 2.05 -15.96 -17.03
N TYR A 166 2.60 -16.01 -15.82
CA TYR A 166 2.97 -14.79 -15.07
C TYR A 166 4.19 -14.10 -15.67
N ASP A 167 4.97 -14.82 -16.47
CA ASP A 167 6.09 -14.35 -17.27
C ASP A 167 5.69 -14.02 -18.72
N ASP A 168 4.39 -14.03 -19.06
CA ASP A 168 3.88 -13.46 -20.31
C ASP A 168 4.13 -11.94 -20.31
N CYS A 169 5.30 -11.57 -20.80
CA CYS A 169 5.82 -10.21 -20.78
C CYS A 169 5.01 -9.30 -21.72
N PHE A 170 4.05 -8.57 -21.16
CA PHE A 170 3.34 -7.50 -21.86
C PHE A 170 3.55 -6.15 -21.18
N LYS A 171 3.61 -5.09 -22.00
CA LYS A 171 3.74 -3.71 -21.52
C LYS A 171 2.36 -3.09 -21.36
N SER A 172 1.95 -2.88 -20.11
CA SER A 172 0.85 -1.98 -19.76
C SER A 172 1.45 -0.70 -19.17
N ASN A 173 1.38 0.42 -19.88
CA ASN A 173 1.89 1.68 -19.32
C ASN A 173 1.11 2.05 -18.06
N SER A 174 1.82 2.44 -16.99
CA SER A 174 1.20 2.99 -15.78
C SER A 174 1.19 4.53 -15.81
N HIS A 175 0.36 5.13 -14.98
CA HIS A 175 0.32 6.58 -14.81
C HIS A 175 1.63 7.08 -14.19
N GLU A 176 2.16 8.22 -14.67
CA GLU A 176 3.46 8.75 -14.22
C GLU A 176 3.53 8.93 -12.69
N ASN A 177 2.47 9.47 -12.07
CA ASN A 177 2.36 9.62 -10.62
C ASN A 177 2.52 8.31 -9.84
N LEU A 178 2.01 7.19 -10.37
CA LEU A 178 2.14 5.87 -9.73
C LEU A 178 3.56 5.32 -9.87
N ILE A 179 4.20 5.58 -11.03
CA ILE A 179 5.61 5.24 -11.25
C ILE A 179 6.48 6.05 -10.28
N PHE A 180 6.25 7.36 -10.15
CA PHE A 180 6.96 8.20 -9.18
C PHE A 180 6.72 7.78 -7.73
N CYS A 181 5.49 7.38 -7.37
CA CYS A 181 5.19 6.82 -6.06
C CYS A 181 6.08 5.61 -5.76
N SER A 182 6.10 4.64 -6.67
CA SER A 182 6.84 3.39 -6.49
C SER A 182 8.36 3.61 -6.50
N LYS A 183 8.85 4.56 -7.30
CA LYS A 183 10.25 5.01 -7.27
C LYS A 183 10.60 5.67 -5.93
N HIS A 184 9.71 6.48 -5.37
CA HIS A 184 9.95 7.12 -4.08
C HIS A 184 9.92 6.11 -2.93
N ILE A 185 9.00 5.15 -2.95
CA ILE A 185 8.99 4.03 -1.99
C ILE A 185 10.30 3.23 -2.09
N SER A 186 10.76 2.93 -3.31
CA SER A 186 12.06 2.27 -3.57
C SER A 186 13.25 3.09 -3.02
N PHE A 187 13.25 4.41 -3.22
CA PHE A 187 14.23 5.34 -2.66
C PHE A 187 14.27 5.27 -1.13
N LEU A 188 13.10 5.33 -0.48
CA LEU A 188 12.99 5.26 0.98
C LEU A 188 13.42 3.90 1.56
N LEU A 189 13.27 2.82 0.79
CA LEU A 189 13.66 1.46 1.18
C LEU A 189 15.16 1.20 1.04
N TRP A 190 15.75 1.51 -0.12
CA TRP A 190 17.07 0.99 -0.49
C TRP A 190 18.12 2.06 -0.80
N HIS A 191 17.71 3.27 -1.18
CA HIS A 191 18.61 4.25 -1.77
C HIS A 191 18.40 5.65 -1.19
N LYS A 192 18.86 5.91 0.03
CA LYS A 192 19.03 7.28 0.54
C LYS A 192 20.24 8.02 -0.09
N LYS A 193 20.63 7.67 -1.32
CA LYS A 193 21.66 8.41 -2.08
C LYS A 193 20.97 9.24 -3.14
N GLU A 194 21.45 10.46 -3.34
CA GLU A 194 20.85 11.47 -4.21
C GLU A 194 20.63 10.93 -5.61
N ASP A 195 19.36 10.71 -5.97
CA ASP A 195 18.95 10.66 -7.37
C ASP A 195 18.82 12.12 -7.83
N GLU A 196 19.67 12.55 -8.76
CA GLU A 196 19.78 13.94 -9.23
C GLU A 196 18.53 14.45 -9.97
N ASN A 197 17.57 13.56 -10.29
CA ASN A 197 16.38 13.86 -11.10
C ASN A 197 15.05 13.87 -10.34
N THR A 198 15.04 14.13 -9.03
CA THR A 198 13.80 14.02 -8.24
C THR A 198 12.93 15.28 -8.28
N LYS A 199 11.72 15.15 -8.83
CA LYS A 199 10.63 16.15 -8.75
C LYS A 199 10.05 16.35 -7.33
N ILE A 200 10.54 15.63 -6.32
CA ILE A 200 9.98 15.64 -4.96
C ILE A 200 10.85 16.53 -4.06
N ALA A 201 10.23 17.46 -3.34
CA ALA A 201 10.92 18.38 -2.44
C ALA A 201 11.72 17.66 -1.34
N ASP A 202 12.87 18.22 -0.94
CA ASP A 202 13.80 17.56 0.00
C ASP A 202 13.18 17.19 1.35
N LYS A 203 12.25 18.00 1.85
CA LYS A 203 11.53 17.70 3.09
C LYS A 203 10.69 16.41 3.00
N LEU A 204 10.10 16.16 1.83
CA LEU A 204 9.35 14.93 1.57
C LEU A 204 10.30 13.74 1.45
N ARG A 205 11.48 13.93 0.86
CA ARG A 205 12.55 12.91 0.78
C ARG A 205 13.11 12.53 2.15
N ALA A 206 13.04 13.44 3.12
CA ALA A 206 13.49 13.21 4.48
C ALA A 206 12.48 12.41 5.35
N LEU A 207 11.26 12.17 4.86
CA LEU A 207 10.27 11.39 5.60
C LEU A 207 10.71 9.93 5.77
N SER A 208 10.26 9.29 6.85
CA SER A 208 10.29 7.83 6.93
C SER A 208 9.32 7.23 5.92
N LEU A 209 9.53 5.96 5.56
CA LEU A 209 8.59 5.23 4.70
C LEU A 209 7.17 5.20 5.28
N GLU A 210 7.04 4.98 6.60
CA GLU A 210 5.73 5.00 7.27
C GLU A 210 5.05 6.37 7.09
N ASN A 211 5.77 7.46 7.39
CA ASN A 211 5.21 8.81 7.29
C ASN A 211 4.86 9.17 5.84
N PHE A 212 5.62 8.71 4.86
CA PHE A 212 5.30 8.92 3.45
C PHE A 212 4.02 8.17 3.04
N LEU A 213 3.88 6.90 3.44
CA LEU A 213 2.68 6.11 3.16
C LEU A 213 1.45 6.71 3.85
N ASP A 214 1.59 7.21 5.07
CA ASP A 214 0.52 7.91 5.77
C ASP A 214 0.17 9.26 5.14
N LEU A 215 1.17 10.02 4.69
CA LEU A 215 0.96 11.26 3.96
C LEU A 215 0.10 11.02 2.71
N ILE A 216 0.42 10.00 1.91
CA ILE A 216 -0.37 9.63 0.73
C ILE A 216 -1.84 9.43 1.12
N VAL A 217 -2.08 8.66 2.19
CA VAL A 217 -3.43 8.38 2.70
C VAL A 217 -4.11 9.66 3.16
N ASP A 218 -3.44 10.48 3.95
CA ASP A 218 -4.04 11.66 4.54
C ASP A 218 -4.47 12.70 3.49
N LEU A 219 -3.74 12.81 2.38
CA LEU A 219 -4.01 13.76 1.29
C LEU A 219 -5.25 13.45 0.46
N TYR A 220 -5.75 12.21 0.43
CA TYR A 220 -6.97 11.87 -0.31
C TYR A 220 -8.19 11.66 0.60
N MET A 221 -8.05 11.85 1.92
CA MET A 221 -9.12 11.62 2.89
C MET A 221 -9.85 12.93 3.23
N ALA A 222 -11.17 12.93 3.09
CA ALA A 222 -12.05 14.04 3.44
C ALA A 222 -13.00 13.64 4.60
N PRO A 223 -13.37 14.58 5.48
CA PRO A 223 -14.32 14.29 6.54
C PRO A 223 -15.74 14.16 5.98
N LEU A 224 -16.49 13.23 6.55
CA LEU A 224 -17.87 12.90 6.22
C LEU A 224 -18.67 12.79 7.52
N ILE A 225 -19.98 13.02 7.46
CA ILE A 225 -20.87 12.81 8.61
C ILE A 225 -21.49 11.43 8.50
N GLN A 226 -21.28 10.61 9.52
CA GLN A 226 -21.99 9.34 9.64
C GLN A 226 -23.45 9.62 10.07
N VAL A 227 -24.40 9.45 9.14
CA VAL A 227 -25.81 9.83 9.31
C VAL A 227 -26.43 9.29 10.60
N ARG A 228 -26.14 8.04 10.97
CA ARG A 228 -26.73 7.38 12.16
C ARG A 228 -26.22 7.92 13.49
N SER A 229 -24.92 8.21 13.59
CA SER A 229 -24.26 8.57 14.85
C SER A 229 -23.97 10.07 14.97
N ARG A 230 -24.11 10.82 13.86
CA ARG A 230 -23.66 12.21 13.68
C ARG A 230 -22.17 12.42 14.02
N LYS A 231 -21.37 11.37 14.01
CA LYS A 231 -19.91 11.46 14.19
C LYS A 231 -19.24 11.82 12.87
N ILE A 232 -18.15 12.59 12.96
CA ILE A 232 -17.23 12.74 11.83
C ILE A 232 -16.48 11.42 11.65
N ILE A 233 -16.50 10.93 10.42
CA ILE A 233 -15.63 9.88 9.93
C ILE A 233 -14.82 10.44 8.75
N TYR A 234 -13.77 9.75 8.35
CA TYR A 234 -13.00 10.12 7.17
C TYR A 234 -13.22 9.06 6.08
N GLY A 235 -13.45 9.51 4.85
CA GLY A 235 -13.56 8.67 3.67
C GLY A 235 -12.67 9.17 2.54
N SER A 236 -12.40 8.31 1.56
CA SER A 236 -11.64 8.69 0.38
C SER A 236 -12.45 9.62 -0.51
N ILE A 237 -11.78 10.62 -1.10
CA ILE A 237 -12.39 11.55 -2.06
C ILE A 237 -12.78 10.82 -3.35
N TYR A 238 -12.00 9.81 -3.75
CA TYR A 238 -12.27 8.98 -4.91
C TYR A 238 -12.74 7.58 -4.51
N LYS A 239 -13.48 6.95 -5.44
CA LYS A 239 -14.00 5.59 -5.26
C LYS A 239 -12.89 4.54 -5.36
N TYR A 240 -11.97 4.71 -6.31
CA TYR A 240 -10.91 3.75 -6.57
C TYR A 240 -9.61 4.19 -5.88
N TYR A 241 -8.91 3.22 -5.29
CA TYR A 241 -7.66 3.47 -4.58
C TYR A 241 -6.56 4.01 -5.51
N GLU A 242 -6.55 3.57 -6.77
CA GLU A 242 -5.61 4.07 -7.78
C GLU A 242 -5.78 5.58 -8.03
N ASP A 243 -7.02 6.06 -8.21
CA ASP A 243 -7.31 7.48 -8.36
C ASP A 243 -6.86 8.29 -7.14
N CYS A 244 -7.03 7.72 -5.95
CA CYS A 244 -6.57 8.32 -4.70
C CYS A 244 -5.03 8.50 -4.70
N LEU A 245 -4.28 7.48 -5.14
CA LEU A 245 -2.83 7.57 -5.24
C LEU A 245 -2.37 8.57 -6.31
N ILE A 246 -3.01 8.55 -7.49
CA ILE A 246 -2.70 9.49 -8.58
C ILE A 246 -2.88 10.93 -8.08
N HIS A 247 -4.00 11.21 -7.40
CA HIS A 247 -4.30 12.52 -6.82
C HIS A 247 -3.28 12.93 -5.75
N SER A 248 -3.04 12.09 -4.74
CA SER A 248 -2.08 12.40 -3.67
C SER A 248 -0.66 12.63 -4.19
N MET A 249 -0.23 11.85 -5.18
CA MET A 249 1.08 12.03 -5.78
C MET A 249 1.18 13.30 -6.63
N GLY A 250 0.10 13.70 -7.30
CA GLY A 250 0.04 15.01 -7.98
C GLY A 250 0.25 16.17 -7.00
N ILE A 251 -0.32 16.06 -5.80
CA ILE A 251 -0.09 17.03 -4.71
C ILE A 251 1.37 17.01 -4.24
N ILE A 252 1.91 15.83 -3.94
CA ILE A 252 3.27 15.63 -3.43
C ILE A 252 4.31 16.15 -4.43
N MET A 253 4.12 15.91 -5.72
CA MET A 253 5.04 16.33 -6.78
C MET A 253 5.00 17.84 -7.05
N ASN A 254 3.94 18.53 -6.64
CA ASN A 254 3.81 19.99 -6.73
C ASN A 254 3.88 20.66 -5.34
N TRP A 255 4.53 20.01 -4.36
CA TRP A 255 4.64 20.57 -3.01
C TRP A 255 5.51 21.83 -2.99
N PRO A 256 5.13 22.91 -2.27
CA PRO A 256 3.96 23.00 -1.38
C PRO A 256 2.69 23.53 -2.06
N ASP A 257 2.77 24.07 -3.27
CA ASP A 257 1.66 24.81 -3.87
C ASP A 257 0.47 23.89 -4.20
N GLY A 258 0.72 22.71 -4.75
CA GLY A 258 -0.32 21.69 -4.99
C GLY A 258 -1.02 21.22 -3.71
N PHE A 259 -0.34 21.26 -2.56
CA PHE A 259 -0.98 20.98 -1.27
C PHE A 259 -1.94 22.09 -0.89
N TYR A 260 -1.50 23.35 -0.90
CA TYR A 260 -2.36 24.46 -0.53
C TYR A 260 -3.55 24.63 -1.49
N GLU A 261 -3.36 24.41 -2.79
CA GLU A 261 -4.44 24.36 -3.78
C GLU A 261 -5.45 23.24 -3.49
N HIS A 262 -4.96 22.06 -3.08
CA HIS A 262 -5.82 20.95 -2.69
C HIS A 262 -6.67 21.31 -1.46
N VAL A 263 -6.06 21.88 -0.41
CA VAL A 263 -6.81 22.28 0.77
C VAL A 263 -7.87 23.32 0.41
N GLU A 264 -7.55 24.29 -0.45
CA GLU A 264 -8.49 25.35 -0.89
C GLU A 264 -9.68 24.72 -1.60
N ARG A 265 -9.42 23.84 -2.57
CA ARG A 265 -10.46 23.16 -3.35
C ARG A 265 -11.42 22.35 -2.48
N VAL A 266 -10.90 21.63 -1.48
CA VAL A 266 -11.76 20.82 -0.58
C VAL A 266 -12.56 21.73 0.36
N VAL A 267 -11.97 22.80 0.89
CA VAL A 267 -12.69 23.78 1.71
C VAL A 267 -13.80 24.46 0.90
N GLU A 268 -13.52 24.90 -0.32
CA GLU A 268 -14.52 25.47 -1.21
C GLU A 268 -15.64 24.46 -1.52
N ALA A 269 -15.30 23.20 -1.78
CA ALA A 269 -16.29 22.15 -1.99
C ALA A 269 -17.18 21.93 -0.76
N LEU A 270 -16.62 21.90 0.45
CA LEU A 270 -17.37 21.72 1.69
C LEU A 270 -18.29 22.92 2.01
N LEU A 271 -17.86 24.15 1.70
CA LEU A 271 -18.63 25.37 1.97
C LEU A 271 -19.68 25.67 0.89
N TYR A 272 -19.35 25.53 -0.39
CA TYR A 272 -20.14 26.04 -1.51
C TYR A 272 -20.91 24.99 -2.31
N PHE A 273 -20.91 23.71 -1.92
CA PHE A 273 -21.71 22.71 -2.63
C PHE A 273 -23.19 23.11 -2.63
N ARG A 274 -23.70 23.32 -3.86
CA ARG A 274 -24.95 24.01 -4.19
C ARG A 274 -26.17 23.23 -3.73
N ASN A 275 -26.83 23.73 -2.70
CA ASN A 275 -28.28 23.96 -2.73
C ASN A 275 -28.60 25.11 -1.77
N ARG A 276 -29.26 26.15 -2.29
CA ARG A 276 -29.55 27.41 -1.58
C ARG A 276 -30.61 27.27 -0.48
N GLU A 277 -31.23 26.10 -0.32
CA GLU A 277 -32.29 25.85 0.68
C GLU A 277 -31.76 25.28 2.01
N ASP A 278 -30.44 25.15 2.17
CA ASP A 278 -29.80 24.30 3.19
C ASP A 278 -29.09 25.08 4.32
N GLU A 279 -29.56 26.28 4.70
CA GLU A 279 -29.04 27.02 5.88
C GLU A 279 -28.95 26.13 7.14
N LYS A 280 -29.89 25.18 7.26
CA LYS A 280 -29.94 24.19 8.34
C LYS A 280 -28.69 23.30 8.46
N TYR A 281 -27.89 23.19 7.40
CA TYR A 281 -26.67 22.37 7.39
C TYR A 281 -25.37 23.19 7.36
N LEU A 282 -25.46 24.52 7.39
CA LEU A 282 -24.28 25.39 7.42
C LEU A 282 -23.35 25.04 8.58
N THR A 283 -23.89 24.90 9.80
CA THR A 283 -23.11 24.51 11.00
C THR A 283 -22.39 23.18 10.83
N PHE A 284 -23.02 22.21 10.16
CA PHE A 284 -22.39 20.91 9.89
C PHE A 284 -21.26 21.01 8.87
N ARG A 285 -21.44 21.80 7.81
CA ARG A 285 -20.40 22.05 6.80
C ARG A 285 -19.20 22.79 7.42
N LEU A 286 -19.45 23.77 8.29
CA LEU A 286 -18.40 24.45 9.06
C LEU A 286 -17.61 23.46 9.92
N PHE A 287 -18.30 22.55 10.61
CA PHE A 287 -17.65 21.54 11.45
C PHE A 287 -16.77 20.59 10.64
N LEU A 288 -17.22 20.15 9.45
CA LEU A 288 -16.42 19.37 8.52
C LEU A 288 -15.20 20.17 8.01
N CYS A 289 -15.39 21.43 7.65
CA CYS A 289 -14.30 22.30 7.21
C CYS A 289 -13.22 22.43 8.29
N VAL A 290 -13.62 22.76 9.53
CA VAL A 290 -12.68 22.89 10.65
C VAL A 290 -11.93 21.57 10.89
N SER A 291 -12.63 20.43 10.84
CA SER A 291 -11.98 19.13 11.01
C SER A 291 -10.97 18.83 9.90
N PHE A 292 -11.32 19.12 8.63
CA PHE A 292 -10.40 18.96 7.50
C PHE A 292 -9.17 19.87 7.62
N ILE A 293 -9.38 21.15 7.94
CA ILE A 293 -8.31 22.16 8.13
C ILE A 293 -7.36 21.71 9.24
N ASP A 294 -7.86 21.22 10.37
CA ASP A 294 -7.05 20.72 11.48
C ASP A 294 -6.20 19.50 11.07
N LYS A 295 -6.80 18.55 10.33
CA LYS A 295 -6.06 17.41 9.76
C LYS A 295 -4.95 17.89 8.81
N MET A 296 -5.25 18.80 7.89
CA MET A 296 -4.28 19.31 6.92
C MET A 296 -3.19 20.16 7.57
N LYS A 297 -3.49 20.88 8.66
CA LYS A 297 -2.49 21.51 9.50
C LYS A 297 -1.50 20.48 10.06
N GLY A 298 -1.99 19.36 10.56
CA GLY A 298 -1.14 18.24 11.01
C GLY A 298 -0.23 17.70 9.89
N VAL A 299 -0.78 17.53 8.68
CA VAL A 299 -0.02 17.13 7.48
C VAL A 299 1.09 18.14 7.17
N ALA A 300 0.76 19.43 7.11
CA ALA A 300 1.73 20.49 6.83
C ALA A 300 2.84 20.53 7.88
N ILE A 301 2.52 20.42 9.18
CA ILE A 301 3.52 20.40 10.25
C ILE A 301 4.44 19.17 10.12
N ASN A 302 3.89 18.00 9.80
CA ASN A 302 4.67 16.77 9.64
C ASN A 302 5.68 16.87 8.48
N VAL A 303 5.30 17.51 7.37
CA VAL A 303 6.19 17.68 6.20
C VAL A 303 7.13 18.87 6.36
N ASP A 304 6.61 20.03 6.76
CA ASP A 304 7.37 21.28 6.77
C ASP A 304 8.17 21.52 8.05
N GLY A 305 7.87 20.79 9.12
CA GLY A 305 8.52 20.89 10.43
C GLY A 305 8.15 22.13 11.25
N ASN A 306 7.22 22.97 10.77
CA ASN A 306 6.84 24.20 11.48
C ASN A 306 5.44 24.71 11.10
N GLU A 307 4.64 25.02 12.11
CA GLU A 307 3.31 25.62 12.01
C GLU A 307 3.32 27.05 11.41
N LYS A 308 4.44 27.79 11.50
CA LYS A 308 4.51 29.18 11.01
C LYS A 308 4.16 29.33 9.53
N ILE A 309 4.54 28.36 8.69
CA ILE A 309 4.25 28.40 7.25
C ILE A 309 2.75 28.26 7.01
N TRP A 310 2.11 27.30 7.71
CA TRP A 310 0.66 27.11 7.68
C TRP A 310 -0.09 28.35 8.16
N CYS A 311 0.26 28.91 9.33
CA CYS A 311 -0.43 30.08 9.88
C CYS A 311 -0.29 31.31 8.97
N LYS A 312 0.90 31.53 8.36
CA LYS A 312 1.14 32.66 7.46
C LYS A 312 0.33 32.59 6.17
N LYS A 313 0.12 31.39 5.62
CA LYS A 313 -0.62 31.21 4.34
C LYS A 313 -2.13 30.99 4.53
N TRP A 314 -2.56 30.35 5.63
CA TRP A 314 -3.88 29.72 5.69
C TRP A 314 -4.77 30.13 6.87
N GLY A 315 -4.21 30.28 8.07
CA GLY A 315 -4.99 30.60 9.28
C GLY A 315 -5.78 31.90 9.15
N ASP A 316 -5.13 32.97 8.70
CA ASP A 316 -5.79 34.28 8.57
C ASP A 316 -6.57 34.44 7.27
N VAL A 317 -6.11 33.84 6.17
CA VAL A 317 -6.64 34.11 4.82
C VAL A 317 -8.01 33.47 4.64
N ILE A 318 -8.20 32.24 5.10
CA ILE A 318 -9.47 31.52 4.90
C ILE A 318 -10.52 31.88 5.92
N VAL A 319 -10.13 32.14 7.16
CA VAL A 319 -11.07 32.69 8.14
C VAL A 319 -11.52 34.08 7.67
N LYS A 320 -10.63 34.95 7.18
CA LYS A 320 -11.05 36.25 6.61
C LYS A 320 -11.89 36.12 5.33
N ARG A 321 -11.54 35.20 4.42
CA ARG A 321 -12.21 35.06 3.11
C ARG A 321 -13.58 34.39 3.21
N HIS A 322 -13.74 33.39 4.08
CA HIS A 322 -14.96 32.60 4.17
C HIS A 322 -15.77 32.87 5.45
N PHE A 323 -15.14 33.40 6.51
CA PHE A 323 -15.78 33.73 7.79
C PHE A 323 -15.45 35.16 8.26
N PRO A 324 -15.68 36.20 7.43
CA PRO A 324 -15.28 37.57 7.76
C PRO A 324 -15.91 38.13 9.04
N ASN A 325 -17.01 37.54 9.52
CA ASN A 325 -17.73 37.95 10.73
C ASN A 325 -17.28 37.19 12.01
N PHE A 326 -16.33 36.25 11.91
CA PHE A 326 -15.82 35.46 13.03
C PHE A 326 -14.40 35.88 13.48
N VAL A 327 -13.82 36.92 12.87
CA VAL A 327 -12.47 37.45 13.15
C VAL A 327 -12.53 38.68 14.04
#